data_AF-A0A2V7V0M2-F1
#
_entry.id   AF-A0A2V7V0M2-F1
#
_cell.length_a   1.000
_cell.length_b   1.000
_cell.length_c   1.000
_cell.angle_alpha   90.00
_cell.angle_beta   90.00
_cell.angle_gamma   90.00
#
_symmetry.space_group_name_H-M   'P 1'
#
loop_
_entity.id
_entity.type
_entity.pdbx_description
1 polymer ?
#
loop_
_entity_poly.entity_id
_entity_poly.type
_entity_poly.pdbx_seq_one_letter_code
_entity_poly.pdbx_strand_id
1 'polypeptide(L)'
;MATKQAVLVLVATLAAGSALAQQSNNAGADFGIQSSQCQYTFSSGSGPTFVAYCVSANGTMPKLESPQGAEHIQVGTVWEGYVVCSGTSPLAWDISQTESGFGDPTVVSGPTRSGVSIRRASAEFQLDNTYKLDKKEKDVTITMALTNISGSTISDVRLARVYDPDNDNDFGDDLQDTSDRGIWARDVNAVTLTGITFPFPTDTATGGGAFAECSPTGEPTPTLTDNGLANVTYRLGNMAPGQKRIVKFVYRAE
;
A
#
# COMPACT_ATOMS: atom_id res chain seq x y z
N MET A 1 7.89 25.35 82.72
CA MET A 1 7.44 24.91 81.38
C MET A 1 7.95 23.50 81.16
N ALA A 2 7.05 22.57 80.90
CA ALA A 2 7.31 21.13 80.89
C ALA A 2 7.62 20.65 79.46
N THR A 3 8.61 19.77 79.31
CA THR A 3 8.64 18.86 78.17
C THR A 3 9.15 17.50 78.63
N LYS A 4 8.23 16.53 78.60
CA LYS A 4 8.44 15.10 78.88
C LYS A 4 9.01 14.41 77.63
N GLN A 5 9.85 13.41 77.89
CA GLN A 5 10.45 12.49 76.92
C GLN A 5 9.41 11.67 76.14
N ALA A 6 9.77 11.19 74.94
CA ALA A 6 9.18 9.98 74.39
C ALA A 6 10.18 9.21 73.51
N VAL A 7 10.24 7.92 73.83
CA VAL A 7 11.01 6.81 73.26
C VAL A 7 10.63 6.53 71.81
N LEU A 8 11.62 6.25 70.96
CA LEU A 8 11.43 5.84 69.57
C LEU A 8 11.31 4.30 69.51
N VAL A 9 10.15 3.78 69.13
CA VAL A 9 9.91 2.35 68.87
C VAL A 9 9.96 2.09 67.37
N LEU A 10 10.83 1.16 66.97
CA LEU A 10 11.03 0.69 65.60
C LEU A 10 9.94 -0.33 65.25
N VAL A 11 9.14 -0.07 64.21
CA VAL A 11 8.16 -1.04 63.68
C VAL A 11 8.65 -1.47 62.30
N ALA A 12 9.07 -2.73 62.19
CA ALA A 12 9.38 -3.38 60.92
C ALA A 12 8.11 -4.02 60.35
N THR A 13 7.58 -3.47 59.27
CA THR A 13 6.46 -4.07 58.51
C THR A 13 7.00 -4.98 57.41
N LEU A 14 6.80 -6.29 57.56
CA LEU A 14 6.87 -7.26 56.45
C LEU A 14 5.62 -7.10 55.59
N ALA A 15 5.79 -6.68 54.33
CA ALA A 15 4.75 -6.79 53.32
C ALA A 15 5.01 -8.05 52.48
N ALA A 16 4.16 -9.06 52.65
CA ALA A 16 4.11 -10.22 51.78
C ALA A 16 3.50 -9.80 50.43
N GLY A 17 4.33 -9.78 49.38
CA GLY A 17 3.87 -9.54 48.01
C GLY A 17 3.25 -10.82 47.45
N SER A 18 1.92 -10.84 47.34
CA SER A 18 1.19 -11.84 46.57
C SER A 18 1.48 -11.63 45.08
N ALA A 19 2.23 -12.54 44.46
CA ALA A 19 2.40 -12.56 43.01
C ALA A 19 1.09 -13.03 42.35
N LEU A 20 0.30 -12.07 41.84
CA LEU A 20 -0.74 -12.36 40.87
C LEU A 20 -0.03 -12.59 39.52
N ALA A 21 0.04 -13.85 39.09
CA ALA A 21 0.39 -14.18 37.73
C ALA A 21 -0.74 -13.68 36.81
N GLN A 22 -0.53 -12.54 36.16
CA GLN A 22 -1.44 -12.04 35.14
C GLN A 22 -1.20 -12.85 33.87
N GLN A 23 -2.00 -13.90 33.69
CA GLN A 23 -2.11 -14.64 32.44
C GLN A 23 -2.63 -13.68 31.36
N SER A 24 -1.72 -13.15 30.56
CA SER A 24 -2.02 -12.37 29.37
C SER A 24 -2.65 -13.29 28.33
N ASN A 25 -3.99 -13.37 28.34
CA ASN A 25 -4.74 -13.75 27.16
C ASN A 25 -4.77 -12.54 26.21
N ASN A 26 -3.66 -12.27 25.53
CA ASN A 26 -3.66 -11.37 24.39
C ASN A 26 -4.12 -12.17 23.16
N ALA A 27 -5.43 -12.26 22.98
CA ALA A 27 -5.99 -12.12 21.64
C ALA A 27 -5.87 -10.63 21.27
N GLY A 28 -4.64 -10.19 21.03
CA GLY A 28 -4.34 -8.82 20.63
C GLY A 28 -4.57 -8.71 19.13
N ALA A 29 -5.41 -7.76 18.72
CA ALA A 29 -5.36 -7.25 17.37
C ALA A 29 -3.90 -6.88 17.06
N ASP A 30 -3.35 -7.48 16.02
CA ASP A 30 -2.05 -7.14 15.48
C ASP A 30 -2.16 -5.71 14.94
N PHE A 31 -1.64 -4.74 15.68
CA PHE A 31 -1.49 -3.38 15.18
C PHE A 31 -0.28 -3.42 14.24
N GLY A 32 -0.59 -3.71 12.98
CA GLY A 32 0.33 -4.07 11.91
C GLY A 32 1.51 -3.12 11.72
N ILE A 33 2.57 -3.67 11.15
CA ILE A 33 3.69 -2.90 10.62
C ILE A 33 3.11 -1.86 9.66
N GLN A 34 3.30 -0.57 9.94
CA GLN A 34 2.91 0.47 8.99
C GLN A 34 3.65 0.26 7.67
N SER A 35 2.94 -0.21 6.65
CA SER A 35 3.44 -0.45 5.30
C SER A 35 3.73 0.86 4.55
N SER A 36 3.53 2.02 5.17
CA SER A 36 3.99 3.33 4.68
C SER A 36 5.51 3.53 4.79
N GLN A 37 6.24 2.67 5.50
CA GLN A 37 7.69 2.79 5.65
C GLN A 37 8.46 2.19 4.48
N CYS A 38 9.39 2.96 3.91
CA CYS A 38 10.31 2.47 2.88
C CYS A 38 11.27 1.41 3.44
N GLN A 39 11.31 0.23 2.83
CA GLN A 39 12.28 -0.82 3.16
C GLN A 39 13.31 -1.05 2.05
N TYR A 40 12.89 -0.97 0.80
CA TYR A 40 13.76 -1.16 -0.37
C TYR A 40 13.72 0.09 -1.24
N THR A 41 14.83 0.78 -1.40
CA THR A 41 14.90 2.04 -2.16
C THR A 41 15.66 1.86 -3.47
N PHE A 42 15.17 2.48 -4.54
CA PHE A 42 15.80 2.43 -5.85
C PHE A 42 15.82 3.82 -6.47
N SER A 43 16.93 4.17 -7.14
CA SER A 43 17.04 5.45 -7.83
C SER A 43 17.93 5.40 -9.06
N SER A 44 17.79 6.41 -9.91
CA SER A 44 18.61 6.65 -11.09
C SER A 44 18.60 8.14 -11.46
N GLY A 45 19.65 8.61 -12.14
CA GLY A 45 19.73 9.99 -12.62
C GLY A 45 20.00 11.02 -11.52
N SER A 46 19.82 12.30 -11.87
CA SER A 46 19.97 13.46 -10.98
C SER A 46 19.23 14.66 -11.56
N GLY A 47 18.84 15.62 -10.71
CA GLY A 47 18.11 16.82 -11.14
C GLY A 47 16.88 16.46 -11.99
N PRO A 48 16.72 17.05 -13.20
CA PRO A 48 15.57 16.76 -14.09
C PRO A 48 15.48 15.32 -14.63
N THR A 49 16.50 14.49 -14.38
CA THR A 49 16.52 13.08 -14.82
C THR A 49 16.42 12.10 -13.66
N PHE A 50 16.32 12.62 -12.44
CA PHE A 50 16.20 11.79 -11.25
C PHE A 50 14.85 11.10 -11.22
N VAL A 51 14.88 9.81 -10.91
CA VAL A 51 13.72 9.03 -10.53
C VAL A 51 14.11 8.18 -9.34
N ALA A 52 13.28 8.17 -8.31
CA ALA A 52 13.40 7.27 -7.18
C ALA A 52 12.02 6.75 -6.75
N TYR A 53 12.01 5.52 -6.27
CA TYR A 53 10.85 4.98 -5.57
C TYR A 53 11.33 4.08 -4.43
N CYS A 54 10.43 3.74 -3.54
CA CYS A 54 10.70 2.71 -2.55
C CYS A 54 9.57 1.69 -2.48
N VAL A 55 9.87 0.53 -1.91
CA VAL A 55 8.91 -0.54 -1.64
C VAL A 55 8.95 -0.83 -0.14
N SER A 56 7.78 -0.97 0.48
CA SER A 56 7.66 -1.35 1.89
C SER A 56 7.93 -2.84 2.11
N ALA A 57 7.99 -3.27 3.37
CA ALA A 57 8.07 -4.69 3.75
C ALA A 57 6.96 -5.51 3.05
N ASN A 58 5.78 -4.91 2.98
CA ASN A 58 4.54 -5.51 2.55
C ASN A 58 4.31 -5.43 1.04
N GLY A 59 5.18 -4.76 0.30
CA GLY A 59 5.03 -4.60 -1.14
C GLY A 59 4.03 -3.53 -1.55
N THR A 60 3.85 -2.48 -0.74
CA THR A 60 3.34 -1.18 -1.21
C THR A 60 4.53 -0.33 -1.71
N MET A 61 4.27 0.79 -2.35
CA MET A 61 5.22 1.73 -2.94
C MET A 61 4.97 3.14 -2.37
N PRO A 62 5.31 3.39 -1.09
CA PRO A 62 4.90 4.60 -0.38
C PRO A 62 5.68 5.86 -0.78
N LYS A 63 6.51 5.79 -1.82
CA LYS A 63 7.34 6.91 -2.30
C LYS A 63 7.57 6.82 -3.80
N LEU A 64 7.38 7.93 -4.50
CA LEU A 64 7.78 8.16 -5.88
C LEU A 64 8.27 9.60 -6.03
N GLU A 65 9.54 9.79 -6.38
CA GLU A 65 10.16 11.11 -6.55
C GLU A 65 10.74 11.24 -7.97
N SER A 66 10.26 12.22 -8.74
CA SER A 66 10.80 12.55 -10.06
C SER A 66 10.17 13.84 -10.60
N PRO A 67 10.93 14.91 -10.88
CA PRO A 67 12.39 15.02 -10.81
C PRO A 67 12.92 15.12 -9.36
N GLN A 68 14.24 15.35 -9.20
CA GLN A 68 14.85 15.43 -7.88
C GLN A 68 14.23 16.55 -7.05
N GLY A 69 13.72 16.21 -5.87
CA GLY A 69 13.03 17.11 -4.97
C GLY A 69 11.53 17.29 -5.23
N ALA A 70 10.93 16.52 -6.14
CA ALA A 70 9.48 16.46 -6.37
C ALA A 70 8.96 15.08 -5.97
N GLU A 71 8.38 14.97 -4.76
CA GLU A 71 7.75 13.75 -4.25
C GLU A 71 6.26 13.74 -4.59
N HIS A 72 5.70 12.58 -4.94
CA HIS A 72 4.32 12.47 -5.43
C HIS A 72 3.39 11.55 -4.63
N ILE A 73 3.91 10.89 -3.59
CA ILE A 73 3.13 9.91 -2.79
C ILE A 73 3.41 10.10 -1.30
N GLN A 74 4.66 10.36 -0.92
CA GLN A 74 5.07 10.43 0.48
C GLN A 74 4.82 11.81 1.11
N VAL A 75 3.61 12.33 0.98
CA VAL A 75 3.16 13.59 1.58
C VAL A 75 2.00 13.27 2.53
N GLY A 76 1.86 14.03 3.61
CA GLY A 76 0.74 13.86 4.55
C GLY A 76 0.53 12.41 5.03
N THR A 77 -0.66 11.88 4.74
CA THR A 77 -1.02 10.48 5.06
C THR A 77 -0.87 9.61 3.83
N VAL A 78 0.12 8.72 3.83
CA VAL A 78 0.40 7.88 2.66
C VAL A 78 -0.64 6.80 2.46
N TRP A 79 -1.43 6.90 1.40
CA TRP A 79 -2.32 5.85 0.93
C TRP A 79 -1.82 5.30 -0.40
N GLU A 80 -1.13 4.17 -0.37
CA GLU A 80 -0.64 3.52 -1.58
C GLU A 80 -0.66 2.02 -1.38
N GLY A 81 -1.14 1.29 -2.38
CA GLY A 81 -0.96 -0.16 -2.38
C GLY A 81 -1.89 -0.88 -3.34
N TYR A 82 -2.51 -1.95 -2.86
CA TYR A 82 -3.25 -2.89 -3.69
C TYR A 82 -4.40 -3.55 -2.95
N VAL A 83 -5.41 -3.93 -3.72
CA VAL A 83 -6.65 -4.58 -3.24
C VAL A 83 -6.98 -5.76 -4.15
N VAL A 84 -7.29 -6.91 -3.56
CA VAL A 84 -7.85 -8.09 -4.25
C VAL A 84 -9.31 -8.23 -3.86
N CYS A 85 -10.17 -8.41 -4.85
CA CYS A 85 -11.62 -8.47 -4.64
C CYS A 85 -12.27 -9.67 -5.32
N SER A 86 -13.47 -10.00 -4.85
CA SER A 86 -14.47 -10.76 -5.60
C SER A 86 -15.71 -9.90 -5.77
N GLY A 87 -16.06 -9.56 -7.01
CA GLY A 87 -17.03 -8.52 -7.29
C GLY A 87 -16.61 -7.19 -6.67
N THR A 88 -17.51 -6.57 -5.91
CA THR A 88 -17.24 -5.32 -5.19
C THR A 88 -16.69 -5.53 -3.78
N SER A 89 -16.48 -6.77 -3.35
CA SER A 89 -16.07 -7.09 -1.97
C SER A 89 -14.55 -7.30 -1.88
N PRO A 90 -13.83 -6.54 -1.04
CA PRO A 90 -12.41 -6.77 -0.82
C PRO A 90 -12.20 -8.07 -0.03
N LEU A 91 -11.25 -8.88 -0.48
CA LEU A 91 -10.86 -10.14 0.16
C LEU A 91 -9.54 -10.02 0.90
N ALA A 92 -8.59 -9.27 0.33
CA ALA A 92 -7.32 -8.96 0.97
C ALA A 92 -6.76 -7.64 0.39
N TRP A 93 -6.12 -6.83 1.22
CA TRP A 93 -5.59 -5.53 0.80
C TRP A 93 -4.44 -5.09 1.70
N ASP A 94 -3.65 -4.17 1.16
CA ASP A 94 -2.71 -3.34 1.89
C ASP A 94 -2.59 -2.02 1.14
N ILE A 95 -2.94 -0.91 1.81
CA ILE A 95 -2.93 0.45 1.25
C ILE A 95 -2.10 1.40 2.12
N SER A 96 -1.00 0.90 2.69
CA SER A 96 -0.04 1.64 3.52
C SER A 96 -0.54 2.04 4.93
N GLN A 97 -1.77 2.56 5.05
CA GLN A 97 -2.37 2.91 6.35
C GLN A 97 -3.15 1.76 7.00
N THR A 98 -3.78 0.93 6.16
CA THR A 98 -4.58 -0.20 6.62
C THR A 98 -4.31 -1.42 5.75
N GLU A 99 -4.40 -2.59 6.36
CA GLU A 99 -4.24 -3.87 5.68
C GLU A 99 -5.18 -4.91 6.27
N SER A 100 -5.47 -5.95 5.49
CA SER A 100 -6.24 -7.11 5.95
C SER A 100 -6.11 -8.28 4.98
N GLY A 101 -6.38 -9.48 5.48
CA GLY A 101 -6.49 -10.71 4.70
C GLY A 101 -5.16 -11.36 4.30
N PHE A 102 -4.11 -10.57 4.08
CA PHE A 102 -2.78 -11.08 3.78
C PHE A 102 -1.96 -11.36 5.06
N GLY A 103 -1.33 -12.53 5.13
CA GLY A 103 -0.30 -12.85 6.14
C GLY A 103 1.05 -12.20 5.82
N ASP A 104 2.10 -12.60 6.55
CA ASP A 104 3.43 -11.99 6.48
C ASP A 104 4.04 -11.95 5.06
N PRO A 105 4.79 -10.89 4.71
CA PRO A 105 5.50 -10.80 3.44
C PRO A 105 6.69 -11.75 3.34
N THR A 106 6.98 -12.17 2.11
CA THR A 106 8.23 -12.88 1.77
C THR A 106 8.89 -12.23 0.57
N VAL A 107 10.19 -11.97 0.66
CA VAL A 107 10.98 -11.54 -0.51
C VAL A 107 11.18 -12.74 -1.43
N VAL A 108 10.61 -12.69 -2.64
CA VAL A 108 10.74 -13.76 -3.65
C VAL A 108 12.03 -13.61 -4.45
N SER A 109 12.44 -12.38 -4.73
CA SER A 109 13.70 -12.08 -5.41
C SER A 109 14.15 -10.63 -5.17
N GLY A 110 15.45 -10.40 -5.34
CA GLY A 110 16.06 -9.10 -5.03
C GLY A 110 16.31 -8.88 -3.53
N PRO A 111 16.53 -7.63 -3.09
CA PRO A 111 16.60 -6.42 -3.90
C PRO A 111 17.80 -6.42 -4.87
N THR A 112 17.61 -5.83 -6.04
CA THR A 112 18.65 -5.57 -7.04
C THR A 112 18.88 -4.06 -7.16
N ARG A 113 19.73 -3.60 -8.09
CA ARG A 113 19.91 -2.15 -8.35
C ARG A 113 18.70 -1.46 -9.00
N SER A 114 17.63 -2.19 -9.29
CA SER A 114 16.46 -1.66 -10.01
C SER A 114 15.13 -2.21 -9.52
N GLY A 115 15.09 -3.11 -8.54
CA GLY A 115 13.81 -3.63 -8.07
C GLY A 115 13.89 -4.83 -7.13
N VAL A 116 12.72 -5.22 -6.63
CA VAL A 116 12.48 -6.31 -5.68
C VAL A 116 11.14 -6.98 -6.00
N SER A 117 10.98 -8.24 -5.59
CA SER A 117 9.72 -8.97 -5.67
C SER A 117 9.29 -9.39 -4.28
N ILE A 118 8.08 -8.99 -3.89
CA ILE A 118 7.46 -9.28 -2.58
C ILE A 118 6.23 -10.14 -2.81
N ARG A 119 6.09 -11.19 -2.02
CA ARG A 119 4.91 -12.06 -1.98
C ARG A 119 4.14 -11.84 -0.70
N ARG A 120 2.82 -11.78 -0.83
CA ARG A 120 1.84 -11.91 0.26
C ARG A 120 0.88 -13.04 -0.08
N ALA A 121 0.28 -13.68 0.93
CA ALA A 121 -0.74 -14.69 0.74
C ALA A 121 -1.90 -14.54 1.74
N SER A 122 -3.13 -14.77 1.29
CA SER A 122 -4.34 -14.90 2.11
C SER A 122 -4.79 -16.37 2.14
N ALA A 123 -6.00 -16.65 2.63
CA ALA A 123 -6.60 -17.98 2.51
C ALA A 123 -6.93 -18.35 1.05
N GLU A 124 -7.24 -17.35 0.22
CA GLU A 124 -7.71 -17.52 -1.15
C GLU A 124 -6.65 -17.27 -2.21
N PHE A 125 -5.74 -16.33 -1.96
CA PHE A 125 -4.82 -15.82 -2.99
C PHE A 125 -3.37 -15.77 -2.53
N GLN A 126 -2.47 -16.00 -3.49
CA GLN A 126 -1.08 -15.57 -3.41
C GLN A 126 -0.86 -14.44 -4.40
N LEU A 127 -0.28 -13.33 -3.94
CA LEU A 127 0.05 -12.17 -4.75
C LEU A 127 1.56 -11.92 -4.74
N ASP A 128 2.17 -11.98 -5.92
CA ASP A 128 3.57 -11.60 -6.13
C ASP A 128 3.63 -10.21 -6.79
N ASN A 129 4.10 -9.20 -6.05
CA ASN A 129 4.35 -7.84 -6.53
C ASN A 129 5.82 -7.70 -6.93
N THR A 130 6.10 -7.56 -8.22
CA THR A 130 7.47 -7.39 -8.75
C THR A 130 7.67 -6.00 -9.29
N TYR A 131 8.58 -5.27 -8.67
CA TYR A 131 8.92 -3.89 -9.00
C TYR A 131 10.15 -3.83 -9.89
N LYS A 132 10.12 -2.93 -10.86
CA LYS A 132 11.27 -2.67 -11.73
C LYS A 132 11.32 -1.20 -12.16
N LEU A 133 12.44 -0.56 -11.89
CA LEU A 133 12.84 0.73 -12.43
C LEU A 133 13.29 0.57 -13.89
N ASP A 134 12.66 1.29 -14.80
CA ASP A 134 13.28 1.61 -16.08
C ASP A 134 14.08 2.91 -15.94
N LYS A 135 15.41 2.78 -15.94
CA LYS A 135 16.31 3.92 -15.75
C LYS A 135 16.35 4.87 -16.95
N LYS A 136 15.90 4.40 -18.11
CA LYS A 136 15.94 5.14 -19.37
C LYS A 136 14.61 5.86 -19.57
N GLU A 137 13.50 5.13 -19.42
CA GLU A 137 12.15 5.69 -19.54
C GLU A 137 11.70 6.42 -18.27
N LYS A 138 12.45 6.26 -17.16
CA LYS A 138 12.20 6.88 -15.84
C LYS A 138 10.84 6.50 -15.25
N ASP A 139 10.41 5.27 -15.48
CA ASP A 139 9.15 4.75 -14.95
C ASP A 139 9.37 3.54 -14.03
N VAL A 140 8.36 3.24 -13.24
CA VAL A 140 8.32 2.07 -12.36
C VAL A 140 7.23 1.13 -12.86
N THR A 141 7.64 -0.03 -13.35
CA THR A 141 6.72 -1.11 -13.68
C THR A 141 6.49 -2.00 -12.47
N ILE A 142 5.23 -2.22 -12.12
CA ILE A 142 4.80 -3.18 -11.12
C ILE A 142 4.10 -4.33 -11.84
N THR A 143 4.73 -5.50 -11.85
CA THR A 143 4.11 -6.74 -12.33
C THR A 143 3.47 -7.46 -11.15
N MET A 144 2.15 -7.59 -11.17
CA MET A 144 1.35 -8.23 -10.13
C MET A 144 0.86 -9.59 -10.62
N ALA A 145 1.29 -10.65 -9.95
CA ALA A 145 0.96 -12.03 -10.28
C ALA A 145 0.06 -12.62 -9.19
N LEU A 146 -1.25 -12.70 -9.48
CA LEU A 146 -2.25 -13.22 -8.57
C LEU A 146 -2.57 -14.67 -8.90
N THR A 147 -2.50 -15.55 -7.90
CA THR A 147 -2.81 -16.99 -8.02
C THR A 147 -3.93 -17.34 -7.06
N ASN A 148 -5.00 -17.98 -7.55
CA ASN A 148 -6.00 -18.59 -6.67
C ASN A 148 -5.41 -19.85 -6.04
N ILE A 149 -5.17 -19.84 -4.74
CA ILE A 149 -4.62 -20.95 -3.97
C ILE A 149 -5.69 -21.68 -3.14
N SER A 150 -6.95 -21.24 -3.22
CA SER A 150 -8.07 -21.95 -2.62
C SER A 150 -8.39 -23.25 -3.36
N GLY A 151 -9.22 -24.09 -2.73
CA GLY A 151 -9.75 -25.32 -3.33
C GLY A 151 -10.93 -25.12 -4.29
N SER A 152 -11.39 -23.89 -4.52
CA SER A 152 -12.60 -23.59 -5.31
C SER A 152 -12.39 -22.48 -6.34
N THR A 153 -13.23 -22.43 -7.37
CA THR A 153 -13.26 -21.30 -8.29
C THR A 153 -13.79 -20.06 -7.57
N ILE A 154 -13.07 -18.94 -7.70
CA ILE A 154 -13.50 -17.64 -7.20
C ILE A 154 -14.05 -16.83 -8.38
N SER A 155 -15.26 -16.31 -8.23
CA SER A 155 -15.93 -15.54 -9.28
C SER A 155 -15.54 -14.07 -9.26
N ASP A 156 -15.56 -13.44 -10.43
CA ASP A 156 -15.33 -11.98 -10.62
C ASP A 156 -14.14 -11.45 -9.81
N VAL A 157 -12.97 -12.08 -9.98
CA VAL A 157 -11.75 -11.63 -9.31
C VAL A 157 -11.29 -10.32 -9.93
N ARG A 158 -10.93 -9.37 -9.07
CA ARG A 158 -10.42 -8.06 -9.46
C ARG A 158 -9.17 -7.72 -8.67
N LEU A 159 -8.28 -6.95 -9.30
CA LEU A 159 -7.01 -6.56 -8.72
C LEU A 159 -6.75 -5.08 -8.99
N ALA A 160 -6.71 -4.29 -7.92
CA ALA A 160 -6.50 -2.85 -7.98
C ALA A 160 -5.08 -2.47 -7.56
N ARG A 161 -4.55 -1.43 -8.21
CA ARG A 161 -3.47 -0.60 -7.69
C ARG A 161 -4.06 0.75 -7.30
N VAL A 162 -3.71 1.24 -6.12
CA VAL A 162 -4.30 2.42 -5.50
C VAL A 162 -3.18 3.36 -5.08
N TYR A 163 -3.35 4.68 -5.26
CA TYR A 163 -2.52 5.67 -4.60
C TYR A 163 -3.26 6.99 -4.35
N ASP A 164 -2.82 7.76 -3.36
CA ASP A 164 -3.10 9.18 -3.18
C ASP A 164 -2.06 9.97 -3.97
N PRO A 165 -2.45 10.65 -5.06
CA PRO A 165 -1.55 11.58 -5.72
C PRO A 165 -1.46 12.86 -4.88
N ASP A 166 -0.32 13.00 -4.19
CA ASP A 166 0.09 14.23 -3.52
C ASP A 166 1.33 14.76 -4.27
N ASN A 167 1.13 15.26 -5.49
CA ASN A 167 2.23 15.62 -6.37
C ASN A 167 3.02 16.79 -5.80
N ASP A 168 4.31 16.86 -6.18
CA ASP A 168 5.14 18.04 -5.97
C ASP A 168 5.25 18.52 -4.51
N ASN A 169 5.22 17.57 -3.59
CA ASN A 169 5.37 17.76 -2.15
C ASN A 169 4.21 18.49 -1.45
N ASP A 170 3.04 18.62 -2.09
CA ASP A 170 1.85 19.18 -1.48
C ASP A 170 0.57 18.40 -1.86
N PHE A 171 -0.58 18.96 -1.49
CA PHE A 171 -1.90 18.35 -1.68
C PHE A 171 -2.98 19.45 -1.75
N GLY A 172 -4.11 19.13 -2.37
CA GLY A 172 -5.33 19.95 -2.32
C GLY A 172 -5.59 20.87 -3.52
N ASP A 173 -4.66 20.98 -4.46
CA ASP A 173 -4.82 21.67 -5.75
C ASP A 173 -4.46 20.80 -6.97
N ASP A 174 -3.99 19.57 -6.74
CA ASP A 174 -3.79 18.55 -7.75
C ASP A 174 -5.05 18.27 -8.58
N LEU A 175 -4.88 18.23 -9.91
CA LEU A 175 -5.96 17.94 -10.85
C LEU A 175 -5.88 16.49 -11.32
N GLN A 176 -6.95 15.73 -11.11
CA GLN A 176 -7.01 14.33 -11.51
C GLN A 176 -7.97 14.11 -12.69
N ASP A 177 -7.57 13.25 -13.62
CA ASP A 177 -8.36 12.80 -14.76
C ASP A 177 -8.10 11.31 -15.02
N THR A 178 -9.01 10.65 -15.73
CA THR A 178 -8.92 9.22 -16.01
C THR A 178 -9.32 8.87 -17.43
N SER A 179 -8.99 7.64 -17.78
CA SER A 179 -9.59 6.87 -18.87
C SER A 179 -9.92 5.49 -18.32
N ASP A 180 -10.58 4.65 -19.12
CA ASP A 180 -10.70 3.20 -18.84
C ASP A 180 -9.40 2.50 -18.35
N ARG A 181 -8.21 3.01 -18.66
CA ARG A 181 -6.93 2.30 -18.44
C ARG A 181 -5.95 2.93 -17.48
N GLY A 182 -6.12 4.20 -17.19
CA GLY A 182 -5.13 4.92 -16.43
C GLY A 182 -5.71 6.18 -15.87
N ILE A 183 -5.01 6.69 -14.88
CA ILE A 183 -5.31 7.94 -14.23
C ILE A 183 -4.07 8.82 -14.33
N TRP A 184 -4.30 10.12 -14.37
CA TRP A 184 -3.28 11.15 -14.42
C TRP A 184 -3.62 12.20 -13.38
N ALA A 185 -2.71 12.42 -12.45
CA ALA A 185 -2.76 13.55 -11.53
C ALA A 185 -1.68 14.55 -11.95
N ARG A 186 -2.01 15.84 -11.98
CA ARG A 186 -1.07 16.88 -12.37
C ARG A 186 -1.13 18.09 -11.43
N ASP A 187 0.05 18.63 -11.19
CA ASP A 187 0.31 19.99 -10.73
C ASP A 187 1.46 20.59 -11.58
N VAL A 188 2.61 20.94 -10.98
CA VAL A 188 3.80 21.42 -11.69
C VAL A 188 4.38 20.30 -12.56
N ASN A 189 4.43 19.09 -12.01
CA ASN A 189 4.74 17.83 -12.67
C ASN A 189 3.48 16.95 -12.67
N ALA A 190 3.50 15.84 -13.41
CA ALA A 190 2.36 14.93 -13.49
C ALA A 190 2.76 13.48 -13.20
N VAL A 191 1.91 12.75 -12.46
CA VAL A 191 2.06 11.31 -12.26
C VAL A 191 0.92 10.56 -12.92
N THR A 192 1.29 9.51 -13.64
CA THR A 192 0.36 8.61 -14.31
C THR A 192 0.45 7.23 -13.66
N LEU A 193 -0.69 6.58 -13.46
CA LEU A 193 -0.80 5.16 -13.14
C LEU A 193 -1.61 4.49 -14.25
N THR A 194 -0.98 3.58 -14.99
CA THR A 194 -1.62 2.95 -16.16
C THR A 194 -1.56 1.42 -16.12
N GLY A 195 -2.68 0.77 -16.43
CA GLY A 195 -2.76 -0.66 -16.71
C GLY A 195 -2.37 -1.00 -18.15
N ILE A 196 -1.25 -1.71 -18.34
CA ILE A 196 -0.69 -2.05 -19.67
C ILE A 196 -0.89 -3.51 -20.11
N THR A 197 -1.79 -4.28 -19.47
CA THR A 197 -2.06 -5.70 -19.79
C THR A 197 -3.38 -5.85 -20.54
N PHE A 198 -3.31 -5.65 -21.85
CA PHE A 198 -4.47 -5.51 -22.75
C PHE A 198 -5.51 -6.65 -22.79
N PRO A 199 -5.18 -7.93 -22.51
CA PRO A 199 -6.19 -8.98 -22.47
C PRO A 199 -7.23 -8.86 -21.34
N PHE A 200 -6.97 -8.04 -20.33
CA PHE A 200 -7.88 -7.83 -19.21
C PHE A 200 -8.48 -6.41 -19.28
N PRO A 201 -9.81 -6.26 -19.18
CA PRO A 201 -10.44 -4.96 -18.99
C PRO A 201 -9.95 -4.30 -17.71
N THR A 202 -9.97 -2.98 -17.70
CA THR A 202 -9.65 -2.14 -16.55
C THR A 202 -10.79 -1.18 -16.27
N ASP A 203 -10.94 -0.80 -15.01
CA ASP A 203 -11.72 0.35 -14.57
C ASP A 203 -10.81 1.32 -13.82
N THR A 204 -11.18 2.59 -13.77
CA THR A 204 -10.45 3.62 -13.03
C THR A 204 -11.40 4.47 -12.19
N ALA A 205 -10.86 5.06 -11.14
CA ALA A 205 -11.57 6.02 -10.31
C ALA A 205 -10.61 7.02 -9.69
N THR A 206 -11.15 8.20 -9.37
CA THR A 206 -10.52 9.32 -8.66
C THR A 206 -11.48 9.85 -7.59
N GLY A 207 -10.95 10.52 -6.56
CA GLY A 207 -11.77 11.11 -5.48
C GLY A 207 -12.53 10.08 -4.62
N GLY A 208 -12.07 8.82 -4.61
CA GLY A 208 -12.63 7.76 -3.78
C GLY A 208 -12.10 7.82 -2.34
N GLY A 209 -12.87 7.26 -1.39
CA GLY A 209 -12.37 7.04 -0.03
C GLY A 209 -11.26 5.98 0.05
N ALA A 210 -10.67 5.81 1.24
CA ALA A 210 -9.58 4.87 1.54
C ALA A 210 -9.73 3.46 0.93
N PHE A 211 -10.96 2.99 0.74
CA PHE A 211 -11.27 1.67 0.18
C PHE A 211 -11.53 1.68 -1.33
N ALA A 212 -10.76 2.51 -2.06
CA ALA A 212 -10.77 2.67 -3.50
C ALA A 212 -11.25 1.41 -4.23
N GLU A 213 -12.35 1.60 -4.94
CA GLU A 213 -13.42 0.65 -5.11
C GLU A 213 -12.98 -0.59 -5.88
N CYS A 214 -13.31 -1.78 -5.36
CA CYS A 214 -13.27 -3.03 -6.13
C CYS A 214 -14.11 -2.96 -7.45
N SER A 215 -14.88 -1.89 -7.66
CA SER A 215 -15.74 -1.68 -8.81
C SER A 215 -16.13 -0.21 -9.00
N PRO A 216 -15.25 0.65 -9.54
CA PRO A 216 -15.70 1.97 -9.91
C PRO A 216 -16.69 1.89 -11.07
N THR A 217 -17.79 2.65 -10.98
CA THR A 217 -18.80 2.70 -12.02
C THR A 217 -18.69 4.01 -12.81
N GLY A 218 -18.20 3.92 -14.04
CA GLY A 218 -18.23 4.98 -15.03
C GLY A 218 -16.94 5.79 -15.12
N GLU A 219 -16.72 6.42 -16.28
CA GLU A 219 -15.66 7.41 -16.48
C GLU A 219 -15.92 8.59 -15.52
N PRO A 220 -15.07 8.81 -14.49
CA PRO A 220 -15.24 9.93 -13.59
C PRO A 220 -15.13 11.25 -14.35
N THR A 221 -15.83 12.26 -13.83
CA THR A 221 -15.66 13.63 -14.31
C THR A 221 -14.32 14.15 -13.76
N PRO A 222 -13.50 14.87 -14.54
CA PRO A 222 -12.27 15.47 -14.03
C PRO A 222 -12.54 16.21 -12.73
N THR A 223 -11.79 15.90 -11.67
CA THR A 223 -11.94 16.53 -10.36
C THR A 223 -10.99 17.72 -10.28
N LEU A 224 -11.51 18.85 -9.78
CA LEU A 224 -10.81 20.14 -9.77
C LEU A 224 -9.96 20.38 -8.52
N THR A 225 -9.95 19.43 -7.59
CA THR A 225 -9.15 19.46 -6.36
C THR A 225 -8.89 18.03 -5.94
N ASP A 226 -7.64 17.69 -5.61
CA ASP A 226 -7.34 16.44 -4.94
C ASP A 226 -8.00 16.41 -3.55
N ASN A 227 -8.77 15.36 -3.31
CA ASN A 227 -9.28 15.04 -1.99
C ASN A 227 -9.41 13.53 -1.75
N GLY A 228 -8.71 12.71 -2.53
CA GLY A 228 -8.81 11.27 -2.33
C GLY A 228 -8.17 10.39 -3.39
N LEU A 229 -8.31 9.09 -3.13
CA LEU A 229 -7.54 8.05 -3.79
C LEU A 229 -7.91 7.89 -5.25
N ALA A 230 -6.87 7.63 -6.04
CA ALA A 230 -6.97 7.18 -7.41
C ALA A 230 -6.64 5.70 -7.53
N ASN A 231 -7.31 5.00 -8.44
CA ASN A 231 -7.04 3.58 -8.67
C ASN A 231 -7.19 3.15 -10.13
N VAL A 232 -6.47 2.08 -10.46
CA VAL A 232 -6.67 1.29 -11.68
C VAL A 232 -6.94 -0.15 -11.27
N THR A 233 -8.07 -0.69 -11.71
CA THR A 233 -8.56 -2.02 -11.32
C THR A 233 -8.68 -2.94 -12.52
N TYR A 234 -7.94 -4.05 -12.55
CA TYR A 234 -8.14 -5.09 -13.56
C TYR A 234 -9.31 -6.01 -13.22
N ARG A 235 -10.15 -6.30 -14.21
CA ARG A 235 -11.16 -7.37 -14.15
C ARG A 235 -10.55 -8.69 -14.66
N LEU A 236 -10.19 -9.57 -13.72
CA LEU A 236 -9.52 -10.85 -14.01
C LEU A 236 -10.51 -11.99 -14.30
N GLY A 237 -11.80 -11.76 -14.01
CA GLY A 237 -12.88 -12.70 -14.22
C GLY A 237 -12.83 -13.88 -13.23
N ASN A 238 -13.39 -15.01 -13.61
CA ASN A 238 -13.38 -16.19 -12.75
C ASN A 238 -11.97 -16.82 -12.72
N MET A 239 -11.50 -17.16 -11.53
CA MET A 239 -10.22 -17.84 -11.32
C MET A 239 -10.43 -19.22 -10.71
N ALA A 240 -10.14 -20.28 -11.46
CA ALA A 240 -10.15 -21.67 -10.98
C ALA A 240 -9.00 -21.94 -9.99
N PRO A 241 -9.06 -23.02 -9.19
CA PRO A 241 -7.96 -23.42 -8.31
C PRO A 241 -6.63 -23.54 -9.07
N GLY A 242 -5.56 -22.97 -8.51
CA GLY A 242 -4.22 -22.93 -9.10
C GLY A 242 -4.08 -21.99 -10.30
N GLN A 243 -5.16 -21.33 -10.75
CA GLN A 243 -5.09 -20.42 -11.87
C GLN A 243 -4.31 -19.16 -11.49
N LYS A 244 -3.37 -18.78 -12.36
CA LYS A 244 -2.55 -17.57 -12.23
C LYS A 244 -2.94 -16.54 -13.28
N ARG A 245 -3.08 -15.28 -12.85
CA ARG A 245 -3.24 -14.10 -13.70
C ARG A 245 -2.09 -13.15 -13.42
N ILE A 246 -1.54 -12.56 -14.49
CA ILE A 246 -0.40 -11.65 -14.40
C ILE A 246 -0.80 -10.38 -15.11
N VAL A 247 -0.73 -9.28 -14.40
CA VAL A 247 -1.01 -7.94 -14.92
C VAL A 247 0.11 -6.98 -14.56
N LYS A 248 0.13 -5.83 -15.23
CA LYS A 248 1.17 -4.82 -15.08
C LYS A 248 0.56 -3.44 -14.94
N PHE A 249 1.11 -2.71 -13.98
CA PHE A 249 0.88 -1.29 -13.79
C PHE A 249 2.19 -0.54 -14.07
N VAL A 250 2.11 0.67 -14.57
CA VAL A 250 3.25 1.57 -14.75
C VAL A 250 2.95 2.87 -14.06
N TYR A 251 3.85 3.27 -13.16
CA TYR A 251 3.93 4.63 -12.65
C TYR A 251 4.94 5.42 -13.47
N ARG A 252 4.55 6.59 -13.97
CA ARG A 252 5.45 7.51 -14.67
C ARG A 252 5.19 8.92 -14.18
N ALA A 253 6.26 9.60 -13.78
CA ALA A 253 6.27 11.02 -13.51
C ALA A 253 6.80 11.78 -14.74
N GLU A 254 6.17 12.90 -15.11
CA GLU A 254 6.49 13.74 -16.26
C GLU A 254 6.79 15.19 -15.86
#